data_AF-A0A2R5EAQ7-F1
#
_entry.id   AF-A0A2R5EAQ7-F1
#
_cell.length_a   1.000
_cell.length_b   1.000
_cell.length_c   1.000
_cell.angle_alpha   90.00
_cell.angle_beta   90.00
_cell.angle_gamma   90.00
#
_symmetry.space_group_name_H-M   'P 1'
#
loop_
_entity.id
_entity.type
_entity.pdbx_description
1 polymer ?
#
loop_
_entity_poly.entity_id
_entity_poly.type
_entity_poly.pdbx_seq_one_letter_code
_entity_poly.pdbx_strand_id
1 'polypeptide(L)' 'MTLLLRLAGLGAGGFLAVAGLASLILGFAALGDHPERGIQVLLLSLLIAAAGGWMLWETYRSWRNGRTPKP' A
#
# COMPACT_ATOMS: atom_id res chain seq x y z
N MET A 1 -20.95 11.93 5.94
CA MET A 1 -20.57 10.54 5.54
C MET A 1 -19.15 10.42 4.94
N THR A 2 -18.43 11.51 4.68
CA THR A 2 -17.11 11.49 3.99
C THR A 2 -15.91 11.26 4.90
N LEU A 3 -16.03 11.46 6.22
CA LEU A 3 -14.91 11.36 7.17
C LEU A 3 -14.58 9.91 7.53
N LEU A 4 -15.61 9.06 7.69
CA LEU A 4 -15.47 7.61 7.92
C LEU A 4 -14.82 6.91 6.73
N LEU A 5 -15.18 7.29 5.49
CA LEU A 5 -14.56 6.74 4.27
C LEU A 5 -13.07 7.10 4.16
N ARG A 6 -12.68 8.31 4.58
CA ARG A 6 -11.27 8.75 4.59
C ARG A 6 -10.45 7.98 5.62
N LEU A 7 -10.99 7.76 6.83
CA LEU A 7 -10.33 6.96 7.86
C LEU A 7 -10.20 5.49 7.44
N ALA A 8 -11.25 4.92 6.84
CA ALA A 8 -11.19 3.58 6.27
C ALA A 8 -10.14 3.48 5.14
N GLY A 9 -10.05 4.48 4.27
CA GLY A 9 -9.04 4.56 3.21
C GLY A 9 -7.60 4.71 3.73
N LEU A 10 -7.40 5.51 4.79
CA LEU A 10 -6.10 5.65 5.48
C LEU A 10 -5.67 4.35 6.16
N GLY A 11 -6.62 3.68 6.83
CA GLY A 11 -6.39 2.37 7.46
C GLY A 11 -6.08 1.28 6.44
N ALA A 12 -6.86 1.19 5.36
CA ALA A 12 -6.64 0.22 4.29
C ALA A 12 -5.33 0.46 3.53
N GLY A 13 -5.02 1.72 3.19
CA GLY A 13 -3.77 2.09 2.52
C GLY A 13 -2.55 1.84 3.40
N GLY A 14 -2.64 2.17 4.70
CA GLY A 14 -1.62 1.86 5.70
C GLY A 14 -1.37 0.37 5.84
N PHE A 15 -2.45 -0.41 5.98
CA PHE A 15 -2.36 -1.87 6.08
C PHE A 15 -1.74 -2.50 4.82
N LEU A 16 -2.15 -2.06 3.62
CA LEU A 16 -1.59 -2.54 2.36
C LEU A 16 -0.10 -2.19 2.21
N ALA A 17 0.32 -1.00 2.65
CA ALA A 17 1.72 -0.61 2.61
C ALA A 17 2.58 -1.50 3.53
N VAL A 18 2.12 -1.74 4.77
CA VAL A 18 2.83 -2.60 5.73
C VAL A 18 2.84 -4.06 5.26
N ALA A 19 1.71 -4.57 4.78
CA ALA A 19 1.60 -5.93 4.24
C ALA A 19 2.48 -6.13 3.00
N GLY A 20 2.53 -5.16 2.09
CA GLY A 20 3.42 -5.19 0.92
C GLY A 20 4.89 -5.22 1.33
N LEU A 21 5.29 -4.45 2.34
CA LEU A 21 6.65 -4.43 2.88
C LEU A 21 7.03 -5.76 3.54
N ALA A 22 6.13 -6.34 4.35
CA ALA A 22 6.33 -7.66 4.96
C ALA A 22 6.42 -8.77 3.90
N SER A 23 5.60 -8.69 2.86
CA SER A 23 5.62 -9.62 1.72
C SER A 23 6.91 -9.49 0.90
N LEU A 24 7.48 -8.29 0.79
CA LEU A 24 8.78 -8.04 0.17
C LEU A 24 9.92 -8.77 0.90
N ILE A 25 9.89 -8.77 2.24
CA ILE A 25 10.87 -9.49 3.08
C ILE A 25 10.75 -11.00 2.85
N LEU A 26 9.52 -11.53 2.81
CA LEU A 26 9.26 -12.93 2.50
C LEU A 26 9.68 -13.32 1.08
N GLY A 27 9.45 -12.45 0.09
CA GLY A 27 9.88 -12.65 -1.29
C GLY A 27 11.41 -12.69 -1.42
N PHE A 28 12.12 -11.86 -0.66
CA PHE A 28 13.58 -11.90 -0.57
C PHE A 28 14.09 -13.19 0.05
N ALA A 29 13.44 -13.69 1.11
CA ALA A 29 13.78 -14.98 1.71
C ALA A 29 13.53 -16.15 0.75
N ALA A 30 12.42 -16.11 -0.01
CA ALA A 30 12.07 -17.15 -0.99
C ALA A 30 12.97 -17.16 -2.24
N LEU A 31 13.73 -16.09 -2.49
CA LEU A 31 14.66 -15.99 -3.62
C LEU A 31 15.79 -17.03 -3.55
N GLY A 32 16.16 -17.46 -2.35
CA GLY A 32 17.22 -18.45 -2.12
C GLY A 32 16.84 -19.86 -2.55
N ASP A 33 15.59 -20.28 -2.31
CA ASP A 33 15.13 -21.64 -2.61
C ASP A 33 14.52 -21.76 -4.03
N HIS A 34 13.78 -20.73 -4.46
CA HIS A 34 13.05 -20.75 -5.73
C HIS A 34 13.13 -19.39 -6.43
N PRO A 35 14.19 -19.12 -7.21
CA PRO A 35 14.46 -17.78 -7.74
C PRO A 35 13.33 -17.23 -8.64
N GLU A 36 12.73 -18.06 -9.50
CA GLU A 36 11.62 -17.63 -10.36
C GLU A 36 10.37 -17.23 -9.57
N ARG A 37 10.01 -18.01 -8.54
CA ARG A 37 8.86 -17.72 -7.67
C ARG A 37 9.14 -16.53 -6.76
N GLY A 38 10.36 -16.43 -6.22
CA GLY A 38 10.78 -15.30 -5.40
C GLY A 38 10.72 -13.97 -6.16
N ILE A 39 11.14 -13.94 -7.44
CA ILE A 39 11.02 -12.75 -8.29
C ILE A 39 9.55 -12.38 -8.53
N GLN A 40 8.67 -13.35 -8.81
CA GLN A 40 7.24 -13.09 -8.97
C GLN A 40 6.61 -12.52 -7.70
N VAL A 41 6.93 -13.10 -6.55
CA VAL A 41 6.45 -12.61 -5.23
C VAL A 41 7.00 -11.22 -4.94
N LEU A 42 8.27 -10.94 -5.27
CA LEU A 42 8.87 -9.62 -5.13
C LEU A 42 8.15 -8.57 -5.98
N LEU A 43 7.91 -8.85 -7.26
CA LEU A 43 7.21 -7.94 -8.16
C LEU A 43 5.78 -7.67 -7.69
N LEU A 44 5.06 -8.72 -7.27
CA LEU A 44 3.70 -8.57 -6.73
C LEU A 44 3.70 -7.75 -5.44
N SER A 45 4.65 -8.02 -4.53
CA SER A 45 4.81 -7.29 -3.27
C SER A 45 5.14 -5.83 -3.49
N LEU A 46 5.97 -5.53 -4.50
CA LEU A 46 6.31 -4.17 -4.91
C LEU A 46 5.07 -3.42 -5.44
N LEU A 47 4.25 -4.07 -6.26
CA LEU A 47 3.00 -3.49 -6.77
C LEU A 47 2.01 -3.19 -5.63
N ILE A 48 1.87 -4.10 -4.66
CA ILE A 48 1.00 -3.92 -3.49
C ILE A 48 1.51 -2.77 -2.62
N ALA A 49 2.82 -2.72 -2.34
CA ALA A 49 3.43 -1.66 -1.57
C ALA A 49 3.28 -0.29 -2.27
N ALA A 50 3.48 -0.23 -3.59
CA ALA A 50 3.29 0.96 -4.39
C ALA A 50 1.83 1.44 -4.38
N ALA A 51 0.87 0.51 -4.52
CA ALA A 51 -0.55 0.83 -4.44
C ALA A 51 -0.95 1.36 -3.04
N GLY A 52 -0.47 0.72 -1.96
CA GLY A 52 -0.68 1.18 -0.60
C GLY A 52 -0.08 2.57 -0.35
N GLY A 53 1.15 2.80 -0.81
CA GLY A 53 1.84 4.09 -0.74
C GLY A 53 1.13 5.20 -1.53
N TRP A 54 0.67 4.89 -2.74
CA TRP A 54 -0.12 5.83 -3.56
C TRP A 54 -1.43 6.23 -2.87
N MET A 55 -2.14 5.25 -2.30
CA MET A 55 -3.40 5.46 -1.61
C MET A 55 -3.23 6.30 -0.33
N LEU A 56 -2.15 6.07 0.43
CA LEU A 56 -1.72 6.91 1.54
C LEU A 56 -1.39 8.33 1.08
N TRP A 57 -0.64 8.46 -0.02
CA TRP A 57 -0.25 9.75 -0.58
C TRP A 57 -1.45 10.59 -0.99
N GLU A 58 -2.43 10.00 -1.70
CA GLU A 58 -3.62 10.75 -2.09
C GLU A 58 -4.53 11.09 -0.91
N THR A 59 -4.57 10.23 0.11
CA THR A 59 -5.29 10.57 1.35
C THR A 59 -4.61 11.73 2.07
N TYR A 60 -3.29 11.69 2.20
CA TYR A 60 -2.49 12.77 2.79
C TYR A 60 -2.61 14.07 1.99
N ARG A 61 -2.55 14.02 0.65
CA ARG A 61 -2.72 15.17 -0.24
C ARG A 61 -4.12 15.76 -0.15
N SER A 62 -5.15 14.92 -0.04
CA SER A 62 -6.54 15.34 0.17
C SER A 62 -6.68 16.10 1.49
N TRP A 63 -5.96 15.66 2.53
CA TRP A 63 -5.91 16.30 3.84
C TRP A 63 -5.12 17.62 3.81
N ARG A 64 -3.91 17.62 3.24
CA ARG A 64 -3.04 18.80 3.13
C ARG A 64 -3.66 19.93 2.31
N ASN A 65 -4.29 19.60 1.18
CA ASN A 65 -4.84 20.60 0.28
C ASN A 65 -6.19 21.17 0.74
N GLY A 66 -6.63 20.85 1.98
CA GLY A 66 -7.85 21.41 2.55
C GLY A 66 -9.08 21.23 1.66
N ARG A 67 -9.08 20.23 0.77
CA ARG A 67 -10.23 19.92 -0.08
C ARG A 67 -11.29 19.26 0.81
N THR A 68 -11.96 20.10 1.59
CA THR A 68 -13.33 19.85 2.01
C THR A 68 -14.11 19.53 0.74
N PRO A 69 -14.72 18.35 0.64
CA PRO A 69 -15.56 18.05 -0.52
C PRO A 69 -16.61 19.16 -0.62
N LYS A 70 -16.69 19.82 -1.78
CA LYS A 70 -17.90 20.58 -2.08
C LYS A 70 -19.06 19.58 -2.08
N PRO A 71 -20.18 19.91 -1.44
CA PRO A 71 -21.35 19.05 -1.33
C PRO A 71 -21.87 18.61 -2.69
#